data_AF-A0A661S7R6-F1
#
_entry.id   AF-A0A661S7R6-F1
#
_cell.length_a   1.000
_cell.length_b   1.000
_cell.length_c   1.000
_cell.angle_alpha   90.00
_cell.angle_beta   90.00
_cell.angle_gamma   90.00
#
_symmetry.space_group_name_H-M   'P 1'
#
loop_
_entity.id
_entity.type
_entity.pdbx_description
1 polymer ?
#
loop_
_entity_poly.entity_id
_entity_poly.type
_entity_poly.pdbx_seq_one_letter_code
_entity_poly.pdbx_strand_id
1 'polypeptide(L)'
;MEKIECKKVSISTRQLLDCDNGVWRGGKHVIETAATPLANQPSPYIKGTYDENKIGAVKKIAIKSVHNGKDIVVFLEWESPTPNMKIEDINTFPDGVALLFPSRILTRHR
;
A
#
# COMPACT_ATOMS: atom_id res chain seq x y z
N MET A 1 -8.90 5.89 -14.43
CA MET A 1 -8.64 5.42 -13.06
C MET A 1 -9.89 5.73 -12.25
N GLU A 2 -10.47 4.75 -11.58
CA GLU A 2 -11.62 4.98 -10.69
C GLU A 2 -11.19 5.87 -9.52
N LYS A 3 -12.01 6.85 -9.16
CA LYS A 3 -11.71 7.78 -8.07
C LYS A 3 -11.95 7.08 -6.73
N ILE A 4 -10.90 6.90 -5.93
CA ILE A 4 -11.04 6.48 -4.53
C ILE A 4 -11.47 7.70 -3.72
N GLU A 5 -12.66 7.64 -3.14
CA GLU A 5 -13.20 8.73 -2.31
C GLU A 5 -13.05 8.39 -0.83
N CYS A 6 -12.40 9.29 -0.08
CA CYS A 6 -12.33 9.22 1.37
C CYS A 6 -13.61 9.80 1.98
N LYS A 7 -14.55 8.93 2.37
CA LYS A 7 -15.87 9.36 2.86
C LYS A 7 -15.84 9.69 4.35
N LYS A 8 -16.64 10.69 4.75
CA LYS A 8 -16.85 11.01 6.16
C LYS A 8 -17.69 9.95 6.85
N VAL A 9 -17.29 9.54 8.06
CA VAL A 9 -18.02 8.61 8.93
C VAL A 9 -18.14 9.15 10.35
N SER A 10 -19.16 8.71 11.09
CA SER A 10 -19.45 9.17 12.46
C SER A 10 -18.94 8.18 13.53
N ILE A 11 -17.78 7.57 13.30
CA ILE A 11 -17.16 6.61 14.24
C ILE A 11 -15.83 7.13 14.78
N SER A 12 -15.49 6.71 15.99
CA SER A 12 -14.26 7.17 16.66
C SER A 12 -13.00 6.60 16.01
N THR A 13 -11.86 7.29 16.16
CA THR A 13 -10.56 6.82 15.66
C THR A 13 -10.20 5.46 16.22
N ARG A 14 -10.52 5.18 17.48
CA ARG A 14 -10.30 3.85 18.09
C ARG A 14 -11.04 2.74 17.35
N GLN A 15 -12.28 2.99 16.94
CA GLN A 15 -13.06 2.03 16.13
C GLN A 15 -12.54 1.93 14.70
N LEU A 16 -11.96 3.00 14.15
CA LEU A 16 -11.30 2.96 12.85
C LEU A 16 -10.01 2.13 12.87
N LEU A 17 -9.30 2.07 14.00
CA LEU A 17 -8.10 1.24 14.16
C LEU A 17 -8.39 -0.24 14.41
N ASP A 18 -9.66 -0.63 14.47
CA ASP A 18 -10.09 -2.03 14.50
C ASP A 18 -10.33 -2.53 13.06
N CYS A 19 -9.48 -3.44 12.60
CA CYS A 19 -9.54 -3.99 11.25
C CYS A 19 -10.83 -4.80 10.98
N ASP A 20 -11.46 -5.35 12.03
CA ASP A 20 -12.68 -6.16 11.89
C ASP A 20 -13.96 -5.32 11.92
N ASN A 21 -13.83 -4.00 12.14
CA ASN A 21 -14.95 -3.10 12.21
C ASN A 21 -15.79 -3.11 10.91
N GLY A 22 -17.11 -3.09 11.06
CA GLY A 22 -18.06 -3.15 9.95
C GLY A 22 -17.87 -2.05 8.90
N VAL A 23 -17.28 -0.90 9.26
CA VAL A 23 -16.97 0.18 8.32
C VAL A 23 -16.04 -0.26 7.19
N TRP A 24 -15.19 -1.27 7.42
CA TRP A 24 -14.24 -1.78 6.44
C TRP A 24 -14.83 -2.84 5.51
N ARG A 25 -16.06 -3.31 5.78
CA ARG A 25 -16.77 -4.25 4.91
C ARG A 25 -17.23 -3.56 3.63
N GLY A 26 -16.97 -4.20 2.48
CA GLY A 26 -17.37 -3.73 1.15
C GLY A 26 -16.77 -2.37 0.74
N GLY A 27 -17.03 -1.96 -0.50
CA GLY A 27 -16.57 -0.67 -1.04
C GLY A 27 -15.05 -0.48 -1.02
N LYS A 28 -14.29 -1.58 -1.04
CA LYS A 28 -12.85 -1.57 -1.26
C LYS A 28 -12.60 -1.46 -2.76
N HIS A 29 -11.64 -0.62 -3.15
CA HIS A 29 -11.14 -0.60 -4.51
C HIS A 29 -9.96 -1.54 -4.62
N VAL A 30 -9.84 -2.27 -5.74
CA VAL A 30 -8.69 -3.15 -5.99
C VAL A 30 -7.72 -2.42 -6.89
N ILE A 31 -6.48 -2.27 -6.42
CA ILE A 31 -5.37 -1.75 -7.21
C ILE A 31 -4.53 -2.93 -7.65
N GLU A 32 -4.28 -3.05 -8.95
CA GLU A 32 -3.30 -4.00 -9.49
C GLU A 32 -1.90 -3.44 -9.33
N THR A 33 -0.97 -4.29 -8.92
CA THR A 33 0.44 -3.94 -8.68
C THR A 33 1.33 -4.63 -9.69
N ALA A 34 2.41 -3.95 -10.07
CA ALA A 34 3.45 -4.48 -10.92
C ALA A 34 4.79 -4.42 -10.19
N ALA A 35 5.73 -5.28 -10.61
CA ALA A 35 7.11 -5.16 -10.20
C ALA A 35 7.64 -3.77 -10.53
N THR A 36 8.37 -3.17 -9.59
CA THR A 36 9.06 -1.91 -9.89
C THR A 36 10.19 -2.21 -10.89
N PRO A 37 10.26 -1.53 -12.04
CA PRO A 37 11.28 -1.84 -13.04
C PRO A 37 12.70 -1.70 -12.46
N LEU A 38 13.47 -2.79 -12.45
CA LEU A 38 14.84 -2.78 -11.92
C LEU A 38 15.74 -1.80 -12.67
N ALA A 39 15.53 -1.63 -13.98
CA ALA A 39 16.26 -0.67 -14.81
C ALA A 39 16.23 0.77 -14.25
N ASN A 40 15.15 1.14 -13.56
CA ASN A 40 14.95 2.47 -12.99
C ASN A 40 15.52 2.62 -11.56
N GLN A 41 16.07 1.55 -10.98
CA GLN A 41 16.71 1.65 -9.67
C GLN A 41 17.98 2.50 -9.76
N PRO A 42 18.32 3.30 -8.74
CA PRO A 42 19.51 4.14 -8.79
C PRO A 42 20.81 3.35 -8.55
N SER A 43 20.74 2.21 -7.85
CA SER A 43 21.92 1.43 -7.45
C SER A 43 22.33 0.39 -8.50
N PRO A 44 23.57 0.42 -9.02
CA PRO A 44 24.09 -0.62 -9.91
C PRO A 44 24.11 -2.02 -9.27
N TYR A 45 24.36 -2.09 -7.96
CA TYR A 45 24.35 -3.35 -7.22
C TYR A 45 22.98 -4.01 -7.24
N ILE A 46 21.91 -3.24 -6.98
CA ILE A 46 20.53 -3.75 -7.00
C ILE A 46 20.16 -4.26 -8.40
N LYS A 47 20.57 -3.54 -9.46
CA LYS A 47 20.32 -3.96 -10.85
C LYS A 47 20.97 -5.30 -11.20
N GLY A 48 22.18 -5.56 -10.71
CA GLY A 48 22.93 -6.77 -11.02
C GLY A 48 22.65 -7.96 -10.09
N THR A 49 22.06 -7.73 -8.92
CA THR A 49 21.88 -8.76 -7.88
C THR A 49 20.50 -9.41 -7.92
N TYR A 50 19.45 -8.66 -8.24
CA TYR A 50 18.07 -9.14 -8.14
C TYR A 50 17.52 -9.61 -9.49
N ASP A 51 16.77 -10.71 -9.45
CA ASP A 51 16.01 -11.24 -10.58
C ASP A 51 14.64 -10.55 -10.65
N GLU A 52 14.35 -9.91 -11.78
CA GLU A 52 13.10 -9.19 -12.02
C GLU A 52 11.85 -10.10 -11.93
N ASN A 53 12.01 -11.40 -12.18
CA ASN A 53 10.91 -12.36 -12.09
C ASN A 53 10.54 -12.70 -10.65
N LYS A 54 11.41 -12.38 -9.69
CA LYS A 54 11.22 -12.66 -8.26
C LYS A 54 10.66 -11.46 -7.49
N ILE A 55 10.58 -10.28 -8.09
CA ILE A 55 10.01 -9.08 -7.47
C ILE A 55 8.55 -8.88 -7.88
N GLY A 56 7.78 -8.18 -7.03
CA GLY A 56 6.36 -7.92 -7.29
C GLY A 56 5.47 -9.15 -7.13
N ALA A 57 5.70 -9.98 -6.10
CA ALA A 57 4.89 -11.16 -5.79
C ALA A 57 3.44 -10.80 -5.45
N VAL A 58 3.23 -9.70 -4.72
CA VAL A 58 1.88 -9.15 -4.48
C VAL A 58 1.36 -8.53 -5.77
N LYS A 59 0.22 -9.03 -6.27
CA LYS A 59 -0.39 -8.60 -7.55
C LYS A 59 -1.57 -7.65 -7.40
N LYS A 60 -2.21 -7.65 -6.24
CA LYS A 60 -3.42 -6.87 -5.97
C LYS A 60 -3.42 -6.40 -4.52
N ILE A 61 -3.87 -5.17 -4.31
CA ILE A 61 -4.11 -4.59 -2.99
C ILE A 61 -5.53 -4.04 -2.98
N ALA A 62 -6.34 -4.48 -2.03
CA ALA A 62 -7.63 -3.88 -1.75
C ALA A 62 -7.43 -2.69 -0.80
N ILE A 63 -7.99 -1.53 -1.17
CA ILE A 63 -7.85 -0.28 -0.43
C ILE A 63 -9.22 0.34 -0.15
N LYS A 64 -9.40 0.88 1.05
CA LYS A 64 -10.52 1.74 1.41
C LYS A 64 -10.05 2.84 2.33
N SER A 65 -10.58 4.04 2.18
CA SER A 65 -10.25 5.16 3.04
C SER A 65 -11.52 5.82 3.57
N VAL A 66 -11.51 6.19 4.85
CA VAL A 66 -12.56 7.01 5.48
C VAL A 66 -11.93 8.04 6.40
N HIS A 67 -12.70 9.07 6.77
CA HIS A 67 -12.27 10.04 7.77
C HIS A 67 -13.42 10.36 8.74
N ASN A 68 -13.11 10.70 9.98
CA ASN A 68 -14.11 11.13 10.96
C ASN A 68 -14.17 12.66 11.15
N GLY A 69 -13.45 13.39 10.29
CA GLY A 69 -13.31 14.85 10.36
C GLY A 69 -12.13 15.32 11.21
N LYS A 70 -11.49 14.41 11.95
CA LYS A 70 -10.22 14.65 12.65
C LYS A 70 -9.08 13.84 12.03
N ASP A 71 -9.30 12.54 11.86
CA ASP A 71 -8.30 11.60 11.35
C ASP A 71 -8.76 11.03 10.00
N ILE A 72 -7.79 10.77 9.12
CA ILE A 72 -7.96 9.98 7.91
C ILE A 72 -7.35 8.61 8.18
N VAL A 73 -8.10 7.54 7.90
CA VAL A 73 -7.64 6.16 8.08
C VAL A 73 -7.79 5.41 6.77
N VAL A 74 -6.75 4.67 6.41
CA VAL A 74 -6.70 3.86 5.19
C VAL A 74 -6.55 2.41 5.58
N PHE A 75 -7.50 1.60 5.14
CA PHE A 75 -7.47 0.16 5.26
C PHE A 75 -6.84 -0.44 4.00
N LEU A 76 -5.90 -1.36 4.20
CA LEU A 76 -5.16 -2.05 3.17
C LEU A 76 -5.23 -3.55 3.44
N GLU A 77 -5.45 -4.33 2.39
CA GLU A 77 -5.53 -5.79 2.46
C GLU A 77 -4.91 -6.37 1.20
N TRP A 78 -4.03 -7.36 1.37
CA TRP A 78 -3.36 -8.06 0.28
C TRP A 78 -3.11 -9.50 0.67
N GLU A 79 -2.94 -10.35 -0.33
CA GLU A 79 -2.50 -11.73 -0.13
C GLU A 79 -0.98 -11.77 -0.11
N SER A 80 -0.42 -12.37 0.95
CA SER A 80 1.01 -12.66 1.04
C SER A 80 1.19 -14.18 1.03
N PRO A 81 1.89 -14.76 0.03
CA PRO A 81 2.14 -16.20 -0.02
C PRO A 81 2.98 -16.71 1.15
N THR A 82 3.84 -15.84 1.69
CA THR A 82 4.74 -16.13 2.80
C THR A 82 4.72 -14.95 3.78
N PRO A 83 3.63 -14.78 4.56
CA PRO A 83 3.49 -13.65 5.45
C PRO A 83 4.64 -13.60 6.45
N ASN A 84 5.30 -12.44 6.55
CA ASN A 84 6.40 -12.26 7.49
C ASN A 84 6.32 -10.92 8.21
N MET A 85 6.17 -10.95 9.53
CA MET A 85 6.05 -9.72 10.34
C MET A 85 7.31 -9.43 11.16
N LYS A 86 8.37 -10.24 11.03
CA LYS A 86 9.56 -10.16 11.89
C LYS A 86 10.85 -10.24 11.08
N ILE A 87 11.90 -9.70 11.67
CA ILE A 87 13.28 -9.90 11.21
C ILE A 87 13.83 -11.07 12.04
N GLU A 88 13.94 -12.24 11.41
CA GLU A 88 14.38 -13.46 12.10
C GLU A 88 15.84 -13.81 11.79
N ASP A 89 16.38 -13.33 10.67
CA ASP A 89 17.77 -13.56 10.23
C ASP A 89 18.26 -12.40 9.33
N ILE A 90 19.55 -12.36 9.03
CA ILE A 90 20.23 -11.32 8.25
C ILE A 90 19.74 -11.23 6.79
N ASN A 91 19.13 -12.30 6.28
CA ASN A 91 18.62 -12.39 4.91
C ASN A 91 17.08 -12.38 4.85
N THR A 92 16.42 -12.13 5.99
CA THR A 92 14.97 -12.16 6.12
C THR A 92 14.42 -10.74 6.16
N PHE A 93 13.50 -10.43 5.25
CA PHE A 93 12.85 -9.13 5.15
C PHE A 93 11.38 -9.26 5.58
N PRO A 94 10.87 -8.35 6.44
CA PRO A 94 9.46 -8.32 6.80
C PRO A 94 8.61 -7.75 5.66
N ASP A 95 7.33 -8.14 5.65
CA ASP A 95 6.31 -7.55 4.80
C ASP A 95 6.14 -6.06 5.12
N GLY A 96 5.88 -5.28 4.07
CA GLY A 96 5.70 -3.85 4.19
C GLY A 96 4.80 -3.30 3.10
N VAL A 97 4.03 -2.27 3.45
CA VAL A 97 3.20 -1.51 2.52
C VAL A 97 3.37 -0.03 2.80
N ALA A 98 3.38 0.79 1.74
CA ALA A 98 3.52 2.23 1.84
C ALA A 98 2.49 2.93 0.95
N LEU A 99 2.04 4.09 1.41
CA LEU A 99 1.18 5.00 0.64
C LEU A 99 1.96 6.27 0.34
N LEU A 100 2.03 6.63 -0.94
CA LEU A 100 2.68 7.85 -1.40
C LEU A 100 1.63 8.92 -1.70
N PHE A 101 1.73 10.05 -1.00
CA PHE A 101 0.91 11.23 -1.26
C PHE A 101 1.79 12.34 -1.83
N PRO A 102 1.52 12.84 -3.05
CA PRO A 102 2.28 13.94 -3.61
C PRO A 102 2.05 15.22 -2.80
N SER A 103 3.13 15.83 -2.31
CA SER A 103 3.08 17.07 -1.51
C SER A 103 3.24 18.34 -2.35
N ARG A 104 3.67 18.21 -3.61
CA ARG A 104 3.74 19.30 -4.58
C ARG A 104 3.02 18.90 -5.86
N ILE A 105 2.21 19.81 -6.38
CA ILE A 105 1.69 19.69 -7.74
C ILE A 105 2.87 20.00 -8.67
N LEU A 106 3.26 19.03 -9.51
CA LEU A 106 4.16 19.28 -10.62
C LEU A 106 3.40 20.14 -11.65
N THR A 107 3.46 21.46 -11.52
CA THR A 107 3.11 22.35 -12.62
C THR A 107 4.15 22.13 -13.72
N ARG A 108 3.78 21.34 -14.73
CA ARG A 108 4.51 21.34 -16.01
C ARG A 108 4.38 22.74 -16.60
N HIS A 109 5.46 23.52 -16.56
CA HIS A 109 5.61 24.62 -17.48
C HIS A 109 5.67 24.01 -18.88
N ARG A 110 4.69 24.37 -19.71
CA ARG A 110 4.67 24.05 -21.15
C ARG A 110 5.76 24.82 -21.87
#